data_AF-A0A356K7Y2-F1
#
_entry.id   AF-A0A356K7Y2-F1
#
_cell.length_a   1.000
_cell.length_b   1.000
_cell.length_c   1.000
_cell.angle_alpha   90.00
_cell.angle_beta   90.00
_cell.angle_gamma   90.00
#
_symmetry.space_group_name_H-M   'P 1'
#
loop_
_entity.id
_entity.type
_entity.pdbx_description
1 polymer ?
#
loop_
_entity_poly.entity_id
_entity_poly.type
_entity_poly.pdbx_seq_one_letter_code
_entity_poly.pdbx_strand_id
1 'polypeptide(L)'
;MRNGRVAGKQWIATSGDYRFKLTIEDATGAKLEQLVKRLEKLPSSYMSACVAVSDKGEDGIAIYANLGGARAHGGKGYINLVPHADALVIAHEAGHTLEQVATQSDPKILDKWDVAIKADNISVSDYGDKVRHEDLGEFAQVYAVCLDAGPEHLEELKKLSPTRFALWEKILNPYSPQALRKTLDPFYKQHIVADGLVVAGSEKVSLYALREAGYLANKMLANRPDVMRDLWEKRKMFVAVMAYCELQTDLPDCRGMSLWWAYRARGLGSRPVSCGEENLLDLKGDPYKGENIFIHEFAHGIHSVLGEDFNVRLRELYDQAKQSGRFGGYAIDGGVAEFWAEGVQTWFECNGRKRPKSGRGSDSFTVLGPQGELVCHLTTREQLKTYCPELARLLDSTFRQNKWVYVPVAQRLDQPHLSGFDPTDAPEFRWPAAVIEAYDRIEAENAEKEKQRKTESQR
;
A
#
# COMPACT_ATOMS: atom_id res chain seq x y z
N MET A 1 -27.35 -21.27 -13.50
CA MET A 1 -28.28 -20.27 -14.05
C MET A 1 -29.35 -19.95 -13.04
N ARG A 2 -29.27 -18.75 -12.43
CA ARG A 2 -30.06 -18.31 -11.27
C ARG A 2 -30.31 -19.46 -10.28
N ASN A 3 -29.24 -20.13 -9.85
CA ASN A 3 -29.25 -21.28 -8.93
C ASN A 3 -30.05 -22.52 -9.39
N GLY A 4 -30.00 -22.86 -10.68
CA GLY A 4 -30.61 -24.08 -11.24
C GLY A 4 -32.07 -23.93 -11.65
N ARG A 5 -32.58 -22.71 -11.68
CA ARG A 5 -33.99 -22.40 -12.01
C ARG A 5 -34.28 -22.36 -13.52
N VAL A 6 -33.24 -22.29 -14.34
CA VAL A 6 -33.34 -22.15 -15.80
C VAL A 6 -32.34 -23.10 -16.45
N ALA A 7 -32.75 -23.76 -17.54
CA ALA A 7 -31.90 -24.63 -18.33
C ALA A 7 -30.91 -23.83 -19.17
N GLY A 8 -29.64 -24.24 -19.19
CA GLY A 8 -28.62 -23.63 -20.01
C GLY A 8 -27.22 -24.16 -19.70
N LYS A 9 -26.24 -23.62 -20.43
CA LYS A 9 -24.86 -24.06 -20.40
C LYS A 9 -23.96 -22.98 -19.85
N GLN A 10 -22.89 -23.41 -19.19
CA GLN A 10 -21.88 -22.53 -18.61
C GLN A 10 -20.49 -22.99 -19.02
N TRP A 11 -19.62 -22.02 -19.25
CA TRP A 11 -18.22 -22.22 -19.62
C TRP A 11 -17.32 -21.37 -18.74
N ILE A 12 -16.06 -21.79 -18.62
CA ILE A 12 -14.99 -20.95 -18.08
C ILE A 12 -14.14 -20.50 -19.26
N ALA A 13 -14.07 -19.19 -19.46
CA ALA A 13 -13.26 -18.54 -20.47
C ALA A 13 -12.02 -17.91 -19.85
N THR A 14 -10.99 -17.70 -20.67
CA THR A 14 -9.76 -17.01 -20.30
C THR A 14 -9.38 -15.97 -21.36
N SER A 15 -8.94 -14.80 -20.93
CA SER A 15 -8.37 -13.75 -21.79
C SER A 15 -7.17 -13.13 -21.09
N GLY A 16 -5.96 -13.37 -21.59
CA GLY A 16 -4.72 -13.05 -20.86
C GLY A 16 -4.72 -13.69 -19.46
N ASP A 17 -4.62 -12.85 -18.43
CA ASP A 17 -4.67 -13.27 -17.02
C ASP A 17 -6.10 -13.40 -16.44
N TYR A 18 -7.12 -12.98 -17.19
CA TYR A 18 -8.50 -13.00 -16.73
C TYR A 18 -9.10 -14.40 -16.92
N ARG A 19 -9.80 -14.89 -15.88
CA ARG A 19 -10.59 -16.13 -15.91
C ARG A 19 -12.00 -15.83 -15.42
N PHE A 20 -13.00 -16.10 -16.25
CA PHE A 20 -14.39 -15.71 -15.98
C PHE A 20 -15.39 -16.73 -16.55
N LYS A 21 -16.63 -16.65 -16.08
CA LYS A 21 -17.75 -17.50 -16.49
C LYS A 21 -18.53 -16.85 -17.63
N LEU A 22 -18.91 -17.68 -18.58
CA LEU A 22 -19.88 -17.37 -19.63
C LEU A 22 -21.06 -18.32 -19.48
N THR A 23 -22.27 -17.80 -19.61
CA THR A 23 -23.48 -18.57 -19.42
C THR A 23 -24.51 -18.25 -20.50
N ILE A 24 -25.19 -19.26 -21.03
CA ILE A 24 -26.23 -19.08 -22.07
C ILE A 24 -27.42 -19.96 -21.73
N GLU A 25 -28.59 -19.34 -21.60
CA GLU A 25 -29.87 -20.03 -21.45
C GLU A 25 -30.24 -20.76 -22.75
N ASP A 26 -30.64 -22.02 -22.65
CA ASP A 26 -30.93 -22.87 -23.83
C ASP A 26 -32.03 -22.27 -24.72
N ALA A 27 -33.06 -21.67 -24.10
CA ALA A 27 -34.20 -21.07 -24.79
C ALA A 27 -33.83 -19.88 -25.70
N THR A 28 -32.63 -19.31 -25.55
CA THR A 28 -32.18 -18.19 -26.37
C THR A 28 -31.75 -18.62 -27.77
N GLY A 29 -31.33 -19.88 -27.95
CA GLY A 29 -30.65 -20.34 -29.16
C GLY A 29 -29.32 -19.62 -29.45
N ALA A 30 -28.80 -18.83 -28.51
CA ALA A 30 -27.58 -18.06 -28.70
C ALA A 30 -26.34 -18.98 -28.75
N LYS A 31 -25.35 -18.58 -29.54
CA LYS A 31 -24.11 -19.34 -29.72
C LYS A 31 -22.99 -18.74 -28.90
N LEU A 32 -22.17 -19.59 -28.27
CA LEU A 32 -21.03 -19.17 -27.47
C LEU A 32 -20.07 -18.28 -28.27
N GLU A 33 -19.81 -18.65 -29.53
CA GLU A 33 -18.92 -17.91 -30.42
C GLU A 33 -19.40 -16.48 -30.68
N GLN A 34 -20.72 -16.24 -30.65
CA GLN A 34 -21.27 -14.90 -30.80
C GLN A 34 -21.08 -14.05 -29.55
N LEU A 35 -21.18 -14.66 -28.35
CA LEU A 35 -20.89 -13.98 -27.09
C LEU A 35 -19.40 -13.62 -27.01
N VAL A 36 -18.52 -14.57 -27.33
CA VAL A 36 -17.07 -14.35 -27.36
C VAL A 36 -16.71 -13.20 -28.31
N LYS A 37 -17.24 -13.19 -29.54
CA LYS A 37 -17.00 -12.10 -30.52
C LYS A 37 -17.45 -10.72 -30.06
N ARG A 38 -18.39 -10.63 -29.11
CA ARG A 38 -18.80 -9.33 -28.52
C ARG A 38 -17.82 -8.90 -27.46
N LEU A 39 -17.37 -9.83 -26.63
CA LEU A 39 -16.39 -9.57 -25.58
C LEU A 39 -15.00 -9.23 -26.15
N GLU A 40 -14.63 -9.80 -27.29
CA GLU A 40 -13.38 -9.46 -28.01
C GLU A 40 -13.32 -8.00 -28.48
N LYS A 41 -14.47 -7.31 -28.56
CA LYS A 41 -14.52 -5.88 -28.91
C LYS A 41 -14.38 -4.97 -27.69
N LEU A 42 -14.40 -5.51 -26.48
CA LEU A 42 -14.20 -4.72 -25.28
C LEU A 42 -12.71 -4.50 -25.05
N PRO A 43 -12.28 -3.30 -24.61
CA PRO A 43 -10.93 -3.10 -24.16
C PRO A 43 -10.56 -4.08 -23.03
N SER A 44 -9.31 -4.53 -23.01
CA SER A 44 -8.85 -5.56 -22.07
C SER A 44 -9.01 -5.17 -20.60
N SER A 45 -9.02 -3.87 -20.28
CA SER A 45 -9.26 -3.34 -18.93
C SER A 45 -10.67 -3.64 -18.41
N TYR A 46 -11.67 -3.80 -19.30
CA TYR A 46 -13.06 -4.10 -18.92
C TYR A 46 -13.27 -5.59 -18.60
N MET A 47 -12.30 -6.45 -18.90
CA MET A 47 -12.37 -7.87 -18.55
C MET A 47 -12.39 -8.11 -17.04
N SER A 48 -11.91 -7.16 -16.24
CA SER A 48 -12.03 -7.19 -14.77
C SER A 48 -13.49 -7.27 -14.30
N ALA A 49 -14.43 -6.64 -15.01
CA ALA A 49 -15.87 -6.74 -14.73
C ALA A 49 -16.38 -8.17 -14.94
N CYS A 50 -15.89 -8.85 -15.99
CA CYS A 50 -16.24 -10.25 -16.28
C CYS A 50 -15.80 -11.17 -15.12
N VAL A 51 -14.61 -10.92 -14.57
CA VAL A 51 -14.10 -11.66 -13.40
C VAL A 51 -14.94 -11.38 -12.17
N ALA A 52 -15.31 -10.11 -11.94
CA ALA A 52 -16.08 -9.68 -10.76
C ALA A 52 -17.48 -10.31 -10.67
N VAL A 53 -18.04 -10.82 -11.78
CA VAL A 53 -19.35 -11.49 -11.82
C VAL A 53 -19.25 -13.00 -11.92
N SER A 54 -18.07 -13.56 -11.71
CA SER A 54 -17.77 -14.98 -11.91
C SER A 54 -17.54 -15.77 -10.62
N ASP A 55 -17.86 -15.21 -9.46
CA ASP A 55 -17.65 -15.85 -8.16
C ASP A 55 -18.49 -17.13 -8.01
N LYS A 56 -18.18 -17.94 -7.00
CA LYS A 56 -18.89 -19.20 -6.76
C LYS A 56 -20.38 -18.94 -6.50
N GLY A 57 -21.24 -19.53 -7.33
CA GLY A 57 -22.70 -19.32 -7.30
C GLY A 57 -23.22 -18.34 -8.35
N GLU A 58 -22.34 -17.53 -8.94
CA GLU A 58 -22.70 -16.57 -9.97
C GLU A 58 -22.65 -17.19 -11.37
N ASP A 59 -23.44 -16.60 -12.27
CA ASP A 59 -23.55 -17.04 -13.66
C ASP A 59 -22.52 -16.38 -14.58
N GLY A 60 -21.70 -15.42 -14.12
CA GLY A 60 -20.80 -14.72 -15.01
C GLY A 60 -21.52 -13.71 -15.91
N ILE A 61 -21.02 -13.59 -17.13
CA ILE A 61 -21.73 -12.93 -18.21
C ILE A 61 -22.74 -13.91 -18.79
N ALA A 62 -24.03 -13.59 -18.65
CA ALA A 62 -25.12 -14.52 -18.91
C ALA A 62 -26.08 -14.00 -19.97
N ILE A 63 -26.39 -14.81 -20.99
CA ILE A 63 -27.45 -14.51 -21.96
C ILE A 63 -28.75 -15.19 -21.50
N TYR A 64 -29.81 -14.38 -21.37
CA TYR A 64 -31.17 -14.81 -21.02
C TYR A 64 -32.17 -14.44 -22.10
N ALA A 65 -33.23 -15.25 -22.26
CA ALA A 65 -34.27 -15.05 -23.26
C ALA A 65 -35.15 -13.83 -22.94
N ASN A 66 -35.31 -13.51 -21.65
CA ASN A 66 -36.13 -12.39 -21.21
C ASN A 66 -35.54 -11.74 -19.95
N LEU A 67 -35.36 -10.41 -19.99
CA LEU A 67 -34.92 -9.58 -18.87
C LEU A 67 -36.00 -8.57 -18.42
N GLY A 68 -37.28 -8.84 -18.72
CA GLY A 68 -38.39 -7.98 -18.31
C GLY A 68 -38.48 -6.66 -19.08
N GLY A 69 -38.08 -6.67 -20.36
CA GLY A 69 -38.06 -5.49 -21.23
C GLY A 69 -36.71 -4.77 -21.31
N ALA A 70 -35.76 -5.11 -20.45
CA ALA A 70 -34.40 -4.57 -20.51
C ALA A 70 -33.54 -5.27 -21.58
N ARG A 71 -32.58 -4.52 -22.15
CA ARG A 71 -31.57 -5.08 -23.07
C ARG A 71 -30.43 -5.75 -22.32
N ALA A 72 -30.06 -5.22 -21.17
CA ALA A 72 -29.07 -5.79 -20.28
C ALA A 72 -29.27 -5.26 -18.85
N HIS A 73 -28.65 -5.92 -17.88
CA HIS A 73 -28.53 -5.46 -16.50
C HIS A 73 -27.19 -5.90 -15.93
N GLY A 74 -26.39 -4.95 -15.47
CA GLY A 74 -25.15 -5.13 -14.73
C GLY A 74 -25.35 -4.84 -13.26
N GLY A 75 -24.52 -5.47 -12.43
CA GLY A 75 -24.50 -5.26 -11.00
C GLY A 75 -23.55 -6.22 -10.33
N LYS A 76 -23.52 -6.18 -9.00
CA LYS A 76 -22.66 -7.03 -8.20
C LYS A 76 -23.05 -8.48 -8.44
N GLY A 77 -22.12 -9.21 -9.04
CA GLY A 77 -22.25 -10.65 -9.27
C GLY A 77 -23.03 -11.06 -10.51
N TYR A 78 -23.42 -10.12 -11.40
CA TYR A 78 -24.06 -10.46 -12.66
C TYR A 78 -23.84 -9.41 -13.75
N ILE A 79 -23.67 -9.88 -14.98
CA ILE A 79 -23.95 -9.10 -16.20
C ILE A 79 -24.89 -9.95 -17.04
N ASN A 80 -26.15 -9.55 -17.08
CA ASN A 80 -27.20 -10.24 -17.80
C ASN A 80 -27.50 -9.54 -19.11
N LEU A 81 -27.54 -10.30 -20.20
CA LEU A 81 -27.68 -9.79 -21.56
C LEU A 81 -28.87 -10.48 -22.24
N VAL A 82 -29.58 -9.77 -23.11
CA VAL A 82 -30.42 -10.41 -24.13
C VAL A 82 -29.58 -10.83 -25.34
N PRO A 83 -30.06 -11.75 -26.21
CA PRO A 83 -29.26 -12.28 -27.31
C PRO A 83 -28.74 -11.25 -28.32
N HIS A 84 -29.30 -10.04 -28.36
CA HIS A 84 -28.93 -8.96 -29.28
C HIS A 84 -28.26 -7.76 -28.60
N ALA A 85 -27.85 -7.88 -27.33
CA ALA A 85 -26.98 -6.88 -26.69
C ALA A 85 -25.60 -6.86 -27.37
N ASP A 86 -25.11 -5.69 -27.75
CA ASP A 86 -23.81 -5.48 -28.39
C ASP A 86 -22.71 -5.14 -27.38
N ALA A 87 -21.49 -4.92 -27.87
CA ALA A 87 -20.33 -4.64 -27.01
C ALA A 87 -20.44 -3.32 -26.25
N LEU A 88 -21.13 -2.30 -26.79
CA LEU A 88 -21.30 -1.03 -26.10
C LEU A 88 -22.24 -1.17 -24.91
N VAL A 89 -23.33 -1.94 -25.08
CA VAL A 89 -24.20 -2.31 -23.96
C VAL A 89 -23.42 -3.07 -22.89
N ILE A 90 -22.54 -4.00 -23.27
CA ILE A 90 -21.71 -4.71 -22.28
C ILE A 90 -20.74 -3.75 -21.57
N ALA A 91 -20.14 -2.78 -22.27
CA ALA A 91 -19.28 -1.77 -21.66
C ALA A 91 -20.04 -0.92 -20.63
N HIS A 92 -21.28 -0.53 -20.94
CA HIS A 92 -22.17 0.17 -20.02
C HIS A 92 -22.45 -0.66 -18.76
N GLU A 93 -22.85 -1.93 -18.90
CA GLU A 93 -23.12 -2.80 -17.75
C GLU A 93 -21.86 -3.16 -16.94
N ALA A 94 -20.70 -3.21 -17.60
CA ALA A 94 -19.41 -3.32 -16.93
C ALA A 94 -19.13 -2.07 -16.08
N GLY A 95 -19.59 -0.89 -16.52
CA GLY A 95 -19.64 0.34 -15.74
C GLY A 95 -20.31 0.15 -14.38
N HIS A 96 -21.57 -0.28 -14.38
CA HIS A 96 -22.32 -0.57 -13.15
C HIS A 96 -21.66 -1.63 -12.28
N THR A 97 -21.12 -2.67 -12.90
CA THR A 97 -20.44 -3.76 -12.18
C THR A 97 -19.19 -3.26 -11.46
N LEU A 98 -18.33 -2.51 -12.16
CA LEU A 98 -17.07 -2.00 -11.63
C LEU A 98 -17.31 -0.90 -10.59
N GLU A 99 -18.33 -0.06 -10.78
CA GLU A 99 -18.79 0.87 -9.75
C GLU A 99 -19.13 0.10 -8.47
N GLN A 100 -19.98 -0.92 -8.54
CA GLN A 100 -20.40 -1.68 -7.36
C GLN A 100 -19.26 -2.49 -6.72
N VAL A 101 -18.21 -2.82 -7.49
CA VAL A 101 -16.94 -3.33 -6.93
C VAL A 101 -16.22 -2.22 -6.16
N ALA A 102 -16.07 -1.03 -6.75
CA ALA A 102 -15.44 0.11 -6.11
C ALA A 102 -16.20 0.59 -4.85
N THR A 103 -17.53 0.49 -4.81
CA THR A 103 -18.34 0.83 -3.64
C THR A 103 -17.96 0.00 -2.40
N GLN A 104 -17.44 -1.21 -2.60
CA GLN A 104 -17.06 -2.10 -1.48
C GLN A 104 -15.87 -1.54 -0.70
N SER A 105 -14.91 -0.91 -1.38
CA SER A 105 -13.78 -0.23 -0.73
C SER A 105 -14.12 1.21 -0.39
N ASP A 106 -14.94 1.89 -1.19
CA ASP A 106 -15.32 3.28 -1.01
C ASP A 106 -16.85 3.48 -1.11
N PRO A 107 -17.58 3.41 0.01
CA PRO A 107 -19.05 3.56 0.01
C PRO A 107 -19.55 4.90 -0.51
N LYS A 108 -18.67 5.90 -0.69
CA LYS A 108 -19.00 7.22 -1.22
C LYS A 108 -18.66 7.38 -2.70
N ILE A 109 -18.37 6.29 -3.43
CA ILE A 109 -17.91 6.37 -4.82
C ILE A 109 -18.92 7.11 -5.73
N LEU A 110 -20.23 6.87 -5.58
CA LEU A 110 -21.26 7.58 -6.33
C LEU A 110 -21.49 9.02 -5.87
N ASP A 111 -21.18 9.35 -4.62
CA ASP A 111 -21.21 10.75 -4.16
C ASP A 111 -20.04 11.52 -4.77
N LYS A 112 -18.86 10.89 -4.88
CA LYS A 112 -17.71 11.45 -5.61
C LYS A 112 -18.00 11.56 -7.10
N TRP A 113 -18.72 10.60 -7.67
CA TRP A 113 -19.17 10.65 -9.06
C TRP A 113 -20.12 11.82 -9.30
N ASP A 114 -21.09 12.04 -8.42
CA ASP A 114 -22.01 13.20 -8.49
C ASP A 114 -21.27 14.55 -8.40
N VAL A 115 -20.22 14.62 -7.58
CA VAL A 115 -19.31 15.79 -7.56
C VAL A 115 -18.56 15.94 -8.88
N ALA A 116 -18.11 14.86 -9.49
CA ALA A 116 -17.42 14.87 -10.78
C ALA A 116 -18.36 15.30 -11.94
N ILE A 117 -19.60 14.82 -11.96
CA ILE A 117 -20.65 15.26 -12.91
C ILE A 117 -20.78 16.78 -12.88
N LYS A 118 -20.92 17.35 -11.67
CA LYS A 118 -21.08 18.80 -11.47
C LYS A 118 -19.81 19.59 -11.82
N ALA A 119 -18.64 19.03 -11.55
CA ALA A 119 -17.37 19.70 -11.81
C ALA A 119 -17.03 19.76 -13.31
N ASP A 120 -17.27 18.67 -14.04
CA ASP A 120 -17.03 18.64 -15.48
C ASP A 120 -18.12 19.37 -16.27
N ASN A 121 -19.35 19.43 -15.73
CA ASN A 121 -20.47 20.21 -16.27
C ASN A 121 -20.70 20.01 -17.78
N ILE A 122 -20.53 18.77 -18.22
CA ILE A 122 -20.75 18.31 -19.60
C ILE A 122 -21.67 17.09 -19.58
N SER A 123 -22.65 17.10 -20.47
CA SER A 123 -23.57 15.96 -20.71
C SER A 123 -22.78 14.77 -21.25
N VAL A 124 -23.03 13.58 -20.71
CA VAL A 124 -22.47 12.34 -21.26
C VAL A 124 -23.42 11.73 -22.30
N SER A 125 -24.73 11.75 -22.02
CA SER A 125 -25.81 11.42 -22.94
C SER A 125 -27.16 11.79 -22.31
N ASP A 126 -28.21 11.93 -23.13
CA ASP A 126 -29.60 12.15 -22.65
C ASP A 126 -30.08 11.06 -21.68
N TYR A 127 -29.54 9.84 -21.80
CA TYR A 127 -29.87 8.73 -20.91
C TYR A 127 -29.11 8.84 -19.59
N GLY A 128 -27.80 9.07 -19.64
CA GLY A 128 -26.93 9.17 -18.47
C GLY A 128 -27.28 10.36 -17.58
N ASP A 129 -27.66 11.50 -18.17
CA ASP A 129 -27.98 12.74 -17.46
C ASP A 129 -29.19 12.63 -16.50
N LYS A 130 -29.95 11.54 -16.57
CA LYS A 130 -31.11 11.30 -15.70
C LYS A 130 -30.72 10.98 -14.27
N VAL A 131 -29.74 10.09 -14.07
CA VAL A 131 -29.33 9.60 -12.75
C VAL A 131 -27.85 9.21 -12.77
N ARG A 132 -27.16 9.52 -11.67
CA ARG A 132 -25.69 9.39 -11.55
C ARG A 132 -25.09 8.02 -11.87
N HIS A 133 -25.80 6.92 -11.65
CA HIS A 133 -25.28 5.58 -11.97
C HIS A 133 -25.38 5.31 -13.47
N GLU A 134 -26.42 5.80 -14.14
CA GLU A 134 -26.53 5.71 -15.61
C GLU A 134 -25.54 6.66 -16.29
N ASP A 135 -25.28 7.85 -15.74
CA ASP A 135 -24.17 8.71 -16.19
C ASP A 135 -22.83 7.94 -16.16
N LEU A 136 -22.56 7.20 -15.08
CA LEU A 136 -21.36 6.38 -14.97
C LEU A 136 -21.31 5.26 -16.01
N GLY A 137 -22.42 4.52 -16.21
CA GLY A 137 -22.52 3.48 -17.22
C GLY A 137 -22.27 4.02 -18.64
N GLU A 138 -22.87 5.16 -18.97
CA GLU A 138 -22.67 5.85 -20.25
C GLU A 138 -21.23 6.37 -20.39
N PHE A 139 -20.64 6.92 -19.32
CA PHE A 139 -19.25 7.34 -19.32
C PHE A 139 -18.29 6.16 -19.53
N ALA A 140 -18.58 5.01 -18.92
CA ALA A 140 -17.84 3.77 -19.15
C ALA A 140 -17.91 3.34 -20.62
N GLN A 141 -19.06 3.50 -21.28
CA GLN A 141 -19.17 3.24 -22.71
C GLN A 141 -18.34 4.22 -23.55
N VAL A 142 -18.46 5.53 -23.29
CA VAL A 142 -17.69 6.57 -24.01
C VAL A 142 -16.19 6.35 -23.85
N TYR A 143 -15.73 6.07 -22.63
CA TYR A 143 -14.33 5.76 -22.35
C TYR A 143 -13.85 4.53 -23.12
N ALA A 144 -14.66 3.46 -23.19
CA ALA A 144 -14.29 2.27 -23.94
C ALA A 144 -14.12 2.55 -25.44
N VAL A 145 -15.00 3.37 -26.01
CA VAL A 145 -14.91 3.82 -27.42
C VAL A 145 -13.67 4.67 -27.65
N CYS A 146 -13.38 5.63 -26.77
CA CYS A 146 -12.16 6.45 -26.86
C CYS A 146 -10.89 5.60 -26.74
N LEU A 147 -10.89 4.60 -25.84
CA LEU A 147 -9.76 3.69 -25.65
C LEU A 147 -9.50 2.83 -26.91
N ASP A 148 -10.56 2.34 -27.56
CA ASP A 148 -10.46 1.59 -28.84
C ASP A 148 -10.02 2.49 -30.01
N ALA A 149 -10.50 3.74 -30.04
CA ALA A 149 -10.15 4.73 -31.06
C ALA A 149 -8.72 5.29 -30.94
N GLY A 150 -8.03 5.03 -29.82
CA GLY A 150 -6.63 5.36 -29.61
C GLY A 150 -6.36 6.53 -28.66
N PRO A 151 -5.09 6.76 -28.30
CA PRO A 151 -4.70 7.65 -27.19
C PRO A 151 -5.10 9.12 -27.38
N GLU A 152 -5.19 9.61 -28.62
CA GLU A 152 -5.61 10.99 -28.90
C GLU A 152 -7.04 11.26 -28.43
N HIS A 153 -7.95 10.30 -28.63
CA HIS A 153 -9.34 10.40 -28.21
C HIS A 153 -9.50 10.30 -26.68
N LEU A 154 -8.65 9.51 -26.01
CA LEU A 154 -8.60 9.50 -24.55
C LEU A 154 -8.12 10.83 -23.98
N GLU A 155 -7.11 11.44 -24.58
CA GLU A 155 -6.63 12.76 -24.16
C GLU A 155 -7.67 13.86 -24.42
N GLU A 156 -8.48 13.74 -25.47
CA GLU A 156 -9.63 14.63 -25.69
C GLU A 156 -10.71 14.44 -24.62
N LEU A 157 -11.12 13.19 -24.35
CA LEU A 157 -12.10 12.88 -23.29
C LEU A 157 -11.62 13.40 -21.93
N LYS A 158 -10.34 13.24 -21.62
CA LYS A 158 -9.71 13.74 -20.38
C LYS A 158 -9.72 15.27 -20.29
N LYS A 159 -9.58 15.98 -21.41
CA LYS A 159 -9.70 17.45 -21.44
C LYS A 159 -11.13 17.92 -21.22
N LEU A 160 -12.11 17.21 -21.79
CA LEU A 160 -13.52 17.55 -21.72
C LEU A 160 -14.17 17.19 -20.37
N SER A 161 -13.77 16.06 -19.78
CA SER A 161 -14.34 15.54 -18.55
C SER A 161 -13.25 15.06 -17.57
N PRO A 162 -12.36 15.96 -17.12
CA PRO A 162 -11.16 15.60 -16.35
C PRO A 162 -11.47 14.92 -15.01
N THR A 163 -12.55 15.32 -14.32
CA THR A 163 -12.86 14.76 -13.00
C THR A 163 -13.54 13.40 -13.08
N ARG A 164 -14.49 13.19 -14.01
CA ARG A 164 -15.05 11.87 -14.30
C ARG A 164 -13.97 10.93 -14.83
N PHE A 165 -13.12 11.38 -15.76
CA PHE A 165 -12.03 10.57 -16.32
C PHE A 165 -11.11 10.05 -15.22
N ALA A 166 -10.61 10.94 -14.35
CA ALA A 166 -9.71 10.56 -13.26
C ALA A 166 -10.36 9.63 -12.22
N LEU A 167 -11.68 9.72 -12.02
CA LEU A 167 -12.41 8.82 -11.13
C LEU A 167 -12.69 7.47 -11.80
N TRP A 168 -13.06 7.47 -13.08
CA TRP A 168 -13.31 6.26 -13.86
C TRP A 168 -12.05 5.41 -14.00
N GLU A 169 -10.88 6.00 -14.25
CA GLU A 169 -9.62 5.25 -14.30
C GLU A 169 -9.34 4.46 -13.02
N LYS A 170 -9.75 5.00 -11.86
CA LYS A 170 -9.61 4.32 -10.56
C LYS A 170 -10.61 3.17 -10.40
N ILE A 171 -11.83 3.35 -10.90
CA ILE A 171 -12.90 2.33 -10.88
C ILE A 171 -12.55 1.19 -11.84
N LEU A 172 -12.08 1.52 -13.04
CA LEU A 172 -11.74 0.58 -14.10
C LEU A 172 -10.50 -0.26 -13.77
N ASN A 173 -9.50 0.35 -13.12
CA ASN A 173 -8.25 -0.30 -12.74
C ASN A 173 -8.08 -0.29 -11.22
N PRO A 174 -8.90 -1.06 -10.48
CA PRO A 174 -8.76 -1.15 -9.03
C PRO A 174 -7.38 -1.71 -8.69
N TYR A 175 -6.87 -1.33 -7.53
CA TYR A 175 -5.62 -1.93 -7.05
C TYR A 175 -5.74 -3.45 -6.96
N SER A 176 -4.72 -4.16 -7.42
CA SER A 176 -4.54 -5.58 -7.21
C SER A 176 -3.13 -5.84 -6.67
N PRO A 177 -2.97 -6.53 -5.52
CA PRO A 177 -1.67 -6.98 -5.03
C PRO A 177 -0.93 -7.83 -6.07
N GLN A 178 -1.66 -8.69 -6.78
CA GLN A 178 -1.10 -9.56 -7.82
C GLN A 178 -0.59 -8.74 -9.01
N ALA A 179 -1.36 -7.74 -9.45
CA ALA A 179 -0.93 -6.84 -10.52
C ALA A 179 0.30 -6.01 -10.09
N LEU A 180 0.28 -5.41 -8.89
CA LEU A 180 1.44 -4.70 -8.35
C LEU A 180 2.67 -5.60 -8.34
N ARG A 181 2.54 -6.82 -7.82
CA ARG A 181 3.65 -7.77 -7.75
C ARG A 181 4.27 -8.05 -9.12
N LYS A 182 3.46 -8.20 -10.17
CA LYS A 182 3.96 -8.42 -11.54
C LYS A 182 4.75 -7.24 -12.11
N THR A 183 4.60 -6.04 -11.53
CA THR A 183 5.35 -4.84 -11.92
C THR A 183 6.64 -4.64 -11.13
N LEU A 184 6.87 -5.42 -10.06
CA LEU A 184 8.09 -5.30 -9.24
C LEU A 184 9.31 -5.85 -10.01
N ASP A 185 10.49 -5.32 -9.70
CA ASP A 185 11.76 -5.79 -10.26
C ASP A 185 11.93 -7.32 -10.03
N PRO A 186 12.47 -8.09 -11.00
CA PRO A 186 12.66 -9.54 -10.88
C PRO A 186 13.50 -9.99 -9.68
N PHE A 187 14.23 -9.09 -9.03
CA PHE A 187 14.86 -9.32 -7.72
C PHE A 187 13.87 -9.83 -6.68
N TYR A 188 12.63 -9.30 -6.67
CA TYR A 188 11.58 -9.62 -5.69
C TYR A 188 10.87 -10.96 -6.00
N LYS A 189 11.60 -12.07 -5.82
CA LYS A 189 11.12 -13.42 -6.14
C LYS A 189 10.11 -13.96 -5.11
N GLN A 190 10.33 -13.71 -3.83
CA GLN A 190 9.44 -14.13 -2.75
C GLN A 190 8.48 -13.00 -2.36
N HIS A 191 7.26 -13.36 -1.95
CA HIS A 191 6.22 -12.40 -1.60
C HIS A 191 5.10 -13.05 -0.78
N ILE A 192 4.41 -12.22 -0.01
CA ILE A 192 3.08 -12.50 0.54
C ILE A 192 2.18 -11.26 0.36
N VAL A 193 0.89 -11.42 0.65
CA VAL A 193 -0.05 -10.30 0.74
C VAL A 193 -0.65 -10.31 2.15
N ALA A 194 -0.48 -9.21 2.88
CA ALA A 194 -1.01 -9.01 4.24
C ALA A 194 -2.01 -7.84 4.22
N ASP A 195 -3.31 -8.12 4.32
CA ASP A 195 -4.40 -7.12 4.25
C ASP A 195 -4.28 -6.12 3.08
N GLY A 196 -3.89 -6.64 1.91
CA GLY A 196 -3.69 -5.88 0.67
C GLY A 196 -2.28 -5.33 0.50
N LEU A 197 -1.46 -5.25 1.55
CA LEU A 197 -0.06 -4.85 1.46
C LEU A 197 0.80 -5.98 0.89
N VAL A 198 1.52 -5.70 -0.20
CA VAL A 198 2.53 -6.62 -0.73
C VAL A 198 3.78 -6.53 0.14
N VAL A 199 4.24 -7.66 0.65
CA VAL A 199 5.54 -7.80 1.33
C VAL A 199 6.38 -8.71 0.46
N ALA A 200 7.56 -8.25 0.06
CA ALA A 200 8.39 -8.93 -0.93
C ALA A 200 9.86 -8.92 -0.55
N GLY A 201 10.60 -9.89 -1.07
CA GLY A 201 12.04 -10.04 -0.84
C GLY A 201 12.68 -10.88 -1.94
N SER A 202 14.00 -11.00 -1.90
CA SER A 202 14.72 -11.87 -2.83
C SER A 202 14.42 -13.35 -2.57
N GLU A 203 14.96 -14.24 -3.40
CA GLU A 203 14.88 -15.68 -3.13
C GLU A 203 15.60 -16.13 -1.86
N LYS A 204 16.48 -15.29 -1.31
CA LYS A 204 17.26 -15.59 -0.09
C LYS A 204 16.52 -15.25 1.20
N VAL A 205 15.49 -14.40 1.11
CA VAL A 205 14.74 -13.94 2.28
C VAL A 205 13.91 -15.07 2.86
N SER A 206 13.84 -15.15 4.18
CA SER A 206 12.99 -16.09 4.90
C SER A 206 11.51 -15.75 4.73
N LEU A 207 10.68 -16.75 4.39
CA LEU A 207 9.22 -16.58 4.42
C LEU A 207 8.70 -16.18 5.81
N TYR A 208 9.39 -16.56 6.89
CA TYR A 208 9.05 -16.11 8.25
C TYR A 208 9.25 -14.60 8.40
N ALA A 209 10.28 -14.02 7.79
CA ALA A 209 10.53 -12.58 7.83
C ALA A 209 9.45 -11.82 7.05
N LEU A 210 9.08 -12.28 5.85
CA LEU A 210 7.98 -11.68 5.09
C LEU A 210 6.66 -11.70 5.90
N ARG A 211 6.38 -12.83 6.55
CA ARG A 211 5.19 -13.00 7.39
C ARG A 211 5.23 -12.14 8.65
N GLU A 212 6.38 -12.01 9.30
CA GLU A 212 6.55 -11.14 10.46
C GLU A 212 6.34 -9.66 10.10
N ALA A 213 6.90 -9.19 8.97
CA ALA A 213 6.64 -7.83 8.49
C ALA A 213 5.15 -7.58 8.23
N GLY A 214 4.46 -8.52 7.57
CA GLY A 214 3.01 -8.44 7.37
C GLY A 214 2.22 -8.44 8.68
N TYR A 215 2.61 -9.28 9.64
CA TYR A 215 2.02 -9.32 10.98
C TYR A 215 2.18 -7.97 11.69
N LEU A 216 3.38 -7.40 11.72
CA LEU A 216 3.66 -6.12 12.36
C LEU A 216 2.88 -4.97 11.73
N ALA A 217 2.81 -4.90 10.40
CA ALA A 217 2.03 -3.89 9.68
C ALA A 217 0.54 -3.94 10.07
N ASN A 218 -0.03 -5.15 10.09
CA ASN A 218 -1.42 -5.37 10.49
C ASN A 218 -1.65 -5.04 11.97
N LYS A 219 -0.70 -5.34 12.86
CA LYS A 219 -0.82 -5.01 14.28
C LYS A 219 -0.76 -3.50 14.52
N MET A 220 0.12 -2.77 13.85
CA MET A 220 0.19 -1.32 13.96
C MET A 220 -1.12 -0.65 13.51
N LEU A 221 -1.72 -1.16 12.43
CA LEU A 221 -2.91 -0.58 11.79
C LEU A 221 -4.22 -1.34 12.07
N ALA A 222 -4.29 -2.17 13.11
CA ALA A 222 -5.46 -3.02 13.40
C ALA A 222 -6.79 -2.23 13.49
N ASN A 223 -6.75 -0.99 14.00
CA ASN A 223 -7.92 -0.11 14.10
C ASN A 223 -8.01 0.91 12.94
N ARG A 224 -7.10 0.83 11.96
CA ARG A 224 -6.96 1.76 10.82
C ARG A 224 -6.91 1.04 9.47
N PRO A 225 -7.91 0.20 9.12
CA PRO A 225 -7.97 -0.42 7.78
C PRO A 225 -8.03 0.63 6.65
N ASP A 226 -8.54 1.84 6.95
CA ASP A 226 -8.52 2.99 6.04
C ASP A 226 -7.09 3.45 5.69
N VAL A 227 -6.16 3.46 6.66
CA VAL A 227 -4.75 3.82 6.41
C VAL A 227 -4.05 2.71 5.66
N MET A 228 -4.27 1.44 6.06
CA MET A 228 -3.71 0.29 5.34
C MET A 228 -4.11 0.35 3.86
N ARG A 229 -5.40 0.58 3.60
CA ARG A 229 -5.92 0.77 2.25
C ARG A 229 -5.23 1.92 1.52
N ASP A 230 -5.13 3.10 2.13
CA ASP A 230 -4.50 4.25 1.49
C ASP A 230 -3.02 4.00 1.14
N LEU A 231 -2.30 3.21 1.96
CA LEU A 231 -0.92 2.79 1.66
C LEU A 231 -0.87 2.01 0.34
N TRP A 232 -1.65 0.95 0.19
CA TRP A 232 -1.58 0.12 -1.01
C TRP A 232 -2.38 0.68 -2.20
N GLU A 233 -3.45 1.46 -2.01
CA GLU A 233 -4.22 2.06 -3.11
C GLU A 233 -3.56 3.31 -3.67
N LYS A 234 -3.25 4.29 -2.80
CA LYS A 234 -2.82 5.63 -3.22
C LYS A 234 -1.32 5.68 -3.41
N ARG A 235 -0.55 5.03 -2.54
CA ARG A 235 0.91 4.99 -2.61
C ARG A 235 1.45 3.76 -3.34
N LYS A 236 0.55 2.83 -3.70
CA LYS A 236 0.91 1.50 -4.23
C LYS A 236 1.86 0.74 -3.31
N MET A 237 1.97 1.13 -2.04
CA MET A 237 3.05 0.79 -1.09
C MET A 237 3.31 -0.71 -1.06
N PHE A 238 4.58 -1.08 -0.97
CA PHE A 238 5.00 -2.45 -0.68
C PHE A 238 6.17 -2.41 0.31
N VAL A 239 6.36 -3.51 1.02
CA VAL A 239 7.50 -3.71 1.94
C VAL A 239 8.56 -4.54 1.25
N ALA A 240 9.80 -4.05 1.24
CA ALA A 240 10.97 -4.77 0.75
C ALA A 240 11.79 -5.30 1.94
N VAL A 241 11.83 -6.62 2.09
CA VAL A 241 12.64 -7.27 3.11
C VAL A 241 13.98 -7.67 2.50
N MET A 242 15.07 -7.28 3.16
CA MET A 242 16.44 -7.67 2.79
C MET A 242 16.84 -8.93 3.56
N ALA A 243 17.48 -9.87 2.88
CA ALA A 243 18.04 -11.03 3.56
C ALA A 243 19.20 -10.63 4.49
N TYR A 244 19.59 -11.50 5.41
CA TYR A 244 20.68 -11.29 6.37
C TYR A 244 22.05 -11.05 5.67
N CYS A 245 22.15 -11.45 4.40
CA CYS A 245 23.34 -11.28 3.57
C CYS A 245 23.18 -10.20 2.47
N GLU A 246 22.11 -9.40 2.54
CA GLU A 246 21.80 -8.34 1.58
C GLU A 246 21.83 -6.97 2.26
N LEU A 247 22.25 -5.94 1.51
CA LEU A 247 22.42 -4.57 1.95
C LEU A 247 21.33 -3.67 1.38
N GLN A 248 21.19 -2.46 1.94
CA GLN A 248 20.23 -1.48 1.41
C GLN A 248 20.43 -1.23 -0.08
N THR A 249 21.67 -1.14 -0.54
CA THR A 249 22.03 -0.90 -1.95
C THR A 249 21.81 -2.11 -2.87
N ASP A 250 21.52 -3.29 -2.34
CA ASP A 250 21.18 -4.47 -3.17
C ASP A 250 19.72 -4.41 -3.64
N LEU A 251 18.85 -3.70 -2.90
CA LEU A 251 17.47 -3.48 -3.31
C LEU A 251 17.42 -2.66 -4.61
N PRO A 252 16.62 -3.08 -5.61
CA PRO A 252 16.45 -2.37 -6.87
C PRO A 252 16.26 -0.87 -6.73
N ASP A 253 15.43 -0.46 -5.78
CA ASP A 253 15.03 0.92 -5.50
C ASP A 253 16.16 1.78 -4.90
N CYS A 254 17.26 1.15 -4.46
CA CYS A 254 18.36 1.78 -3.74
C CYS A 254 19.74 1.57 -4.39
N ARG A 255 19.83 0.87 -5.53
CA ARG A 255 21.10 0.56 -6.23
C ARG A 255 21.95 1.79 -6.58
N GLY A 256 21.33 2.96 -6.74
CA GLY A 256 22.01 4.23 -7.03
C GLY A 256 22.60 4.93 -5.81
N MET A 257 22.37 4.44 -4.59
CA MET A 257 22.89 5.05 -3.36
C MET A 257 24.37 4.71 -3.14
N SER A 258 25.09 5.58 -2.42
CA SER A 258 26.49 5.34 -2.07
C SER A 258 26.63 4.18 -1.07
N LEU A 259 27.82 3.56 -1.02
CA LEU A 259 28.14 2.52 -0.04
C LEU A 259 28.01 2.97 1.43
N TRP A 260 27.99 4.29 1.67
CA TRP A 260 27.66 4.82 2.99
C TRP A 260 26.25 4.38 3.43
N TRP A 261 25.27 4.42 2.53
CA TRP A 261 23.91 3.94 2.79
C TRP A 261 23.85 2.43 3.00
N ALA A 262 24.72 1.69 2.31
CA ALA A 262 24.82 0.24 2.49
C ALA A 262 25.14 -0.14 3.93
N TYR A 263 25.99 0.61 4.64
CA TYR A 263 26.27 0.40 6.07
C TYR A 263 25.28 1.12 7.00
N ARG A 264 24.90 2.36 6.66
CA ARG A 264 24.06 3.22 7.50
C ARG A 264 22.66 2.66 7.71
N ALA A 265 22.09 2.03 6.69
CA ALA A 265 20.69 1.64 6.65
C ALA A 265 20.51 0.12 6.72
N ARG A 266 19.59 -0.29 7.59
CA ARG A 266 18.91 -1.61 7.54
C ARG A 266 17.41 -1.48 7.33
N GLY A 267 17.00 -0.30 6.88
CA GLY A 267 15.64 0.04 6.54
C GLY A 267 15.57 1.50 6.09
N LEU A 268 14.53 1.81 5.31
CA LEU A 268 14.20 3.15 4.84
C LEU A 268 12.68 3.27 4.69
N GLY A 269 12.11 4.37 5.17
CA GLY A 269 10.67 4.63 5.22
C GLY A 269 10.04 5.21 3.96
N SER A 270 10.68 5.00 2.80
CA SER A 270 10.21 5.52 1.51
C SER A 270 9.22 4.53 0.85
N ARG A 271 9.12 4.58 -0.48
CA ARG A 271 8.50 3.55 -1.31
C ARG A 271 9.60 2.82 -2.09
N PRO A 272 9.87 1.53 -1.80
CA PRO A 272 9.26 0.72 -0.74
C PRO A 272 9.68 1.16 0.66
N VAL A 273 8.88 0.77 1.65
CA VAL A 273 9.36 0.67 3.03
C VAL A 273 10.29 -0.54 3.06
N SER A 274 11.51 -0.38 3.54
CA SER A 274 12.48 -1.48 3.60
C SER A 274 12.91 -1.81 5.02
N CYS A 275 13.27 -3.07 5.25
CA CYS A 275 13.80 -3.54 6.53
C CYS A 275 14.65 -4.81 6.33
N GLY A 276 15.56 -5.08 7.27
CA GLY A 276 16.35 -6.31 7.31
C GLY A 276 15.63 -7.46 8.01
N GLU A 277 15.74 -8.67 7.47
CA GLU A 277 15.17 -9.85 8.11
C GLU A 277 15.84 -10.18 9.45
N GLU A 278 17.11 -9.80 9.62
CA GLU A 278 17.82 -10.00 10.88
C GLU A 278 17.16 -9.26 12.03
N ASN A 279 16.60 -8.08 11.76
CA ASN A 279 15.87 -7.32 12.75
C ASN A 279 14.43 -7.84 12.93
N LEU A 280 13.76 -8.26 11.85
CA LEU A 280 12.42 -8.82 11.94
C LEU A 280 12.38 -10.10 12.79
N LEU A 281 13.39 -10.97 12.65
CA LEU A 281 13.42 -12.30 13.27
C LEU A 281 14.32 -12.39 14.52
N ASP A 282 14.79 -11.25 15.05
CA ASP A 282 15.74 -11.18 16.17
C ASP A 282 17.00 -12.06 15.95
N LEU A 283 17.53 -12.08 14.72
CA LEU A 283 18.69 -12.91 14.37
C LEU A 283 19.96 -12.42 15.05
N LYS A 284 20.91 -13.33 15.20
CA LYS A 284 22.25 -12.98 15.70
C LYS A 284 22.90 -11.98 14.76
N GLY A 285 23.55 -10.97 15.32
CA GLY A 285 24.24 -9.92 14.57
C GLY A 285 23.37 -8.73 14.18
N ASP A 286 22.07 -8.73 14.49
CA ASP A 286 21.20 -7.57 14.29
C ASP A 286 21.80 -6.30 14.91
N PRO A 287 22.13 -5.26 14.11
CA PRO A 287 22.68 -4.02 14.65
C PRO A 287 21.64 -3.24 15.48
N TYR A 288 20.35 -3.45 15.25
CA TYR A 288 19.24 -2.77 15.94
C TYR A 288 18.65 -3.64 17.07
N LYS A 289 19.44 -4.57 17.63
CA LYS A 289 18.97 -5.48 18.67
C LYS A 289 18.35 -4.72 19.85
N GLY A 290 17.09 -5.05 20.16
CA GLY A 290 16.32 -4.43 21.24
C GLY A 290 15.29 -3.41 20.76
N GLU A 291 15.28 -3.10 19.47
CA GLU A 291 14.25 -2.33 18.78
C GLU A 291 13.86 -3.03 17.46
N ASN A 292 12.76 -2.60 16.85
CA ASN A 292 12.31 -3.12 15.56
C ASN A 292 12.27 -1.98 14.54
N ILE A 293 13.25 -1.97 13.64
CA ILE A 293 13.42 -0.93 12.63
C ILE A 293 12.24 -0.92 11.66
N PHE A 294 11.59 -2.05 11.38
CA PHE A 294 10.43 -2.06 10.51
C PHE A 294 9.28 -1.21 11.08
N ILE A 295 9.05 -1.21 12.40
CA ILE A 295 8.03 -0.35 13.03
C ILE A 295 8.36 1.14 12.80
N HIS A 296 9.64 1.52 12.87
CA HIS A 296 10.11 2.87 12.57
C HIS A 296 9.87 3.24 11.10
N GLU A 297 10.37 2.44 10.17
CA GLU A 297 10.28 2.75 8.74
C GLU A 297 8.83 2.68 8.22
N PHE A 298 8.03 1.77 8.76
CA PHE A 298 6.61 1.70 8.45
C PHE A 298 5.84 2.89 9.03
N ALA A 299 6.30 3.49 10.13
CA ALA A 299 5.74 4.75 10.63
C ALA A 299 5.90 5.89 9.62
N HIS A 300 7.06 6.00 8.95
CA HIS A 300 7.21 6.96 7.83
C HIS A 300 6.26 6.63 6.68
N GLY A 301 6.11 5.34 6.34
CA GLY A 301 5.11 4.89 5.37
C GLY A 301 3.70 5.36 5.71
N ILE A 302 3.27 5.16 6.96
CA ILE A 302 1.98 5.60 7.50
C ILE A 302 1.82 7.11 7.39
N HIS A 303 2.82 7.89 7.86
CA HIS A 303 2.80 9.36 7.81
C HIS A 303 2.50 9.88 6.40
N SER A 304 3.03 9.18 5.40
CA SER A 304 2.91 9.50 3.98
C SER A 304 1.46 9.51 3.43
N VAL A 305 0.47 9.03 4.20
CA VAL A 305 -0.96 9.01 3.84
C VAL A 305 -1.89 9.67 4.87
N LEU A 306 -1.37 10.28 5.94
CA LEU A 306 -2.20 10.89 6.99
C LEU A 306 -2.80 12.27 6.63
N GLY A 307 -2.28 12.92 5.59
CA GLY A 307 -2.82 14.17 5.04
C GLY A 307 -2.28 15.44 5.70
N GLU A 308 -2.65 16.59 5.13
CA GLU A 308 -2.01 17.88 5.46
C GLU A 308 -2.33 18.38 6.88
N ASP A 309 -3.58 18.23 7.33
CA ASP A 309 -3.97 18.64 8.70
C ASP A 309 -3.15 17.90 9.77
N PHE A 310 -2.80 16.64 9.50
CA PHE A 310 -1.92 15.86 10.37
C PHE A 310 -0.50 16.42 10.34
N ASN A 311 0.04 16.70 9.14
CA ASN A 311 1.39 17.24 8.96
C ASN A 311 1.59 18.56 9.70
N VAL A 312 0.60 19.46 9.65
CA VAL A 312 0.62 20.75 10.37
C VAL A 312 0.72 20.51 11.87
N ARG A 313 -0.18 19.69 12.44
CA ARG A 313 -0.18 19.38 13.88
C ARG A 313 1.12 18.73 14.34
N LEU A 314 1.64 17.77 13.57
CA LEU A 314 2.90 17.10 13.91
C LEU A 314 4.08 18.10 13.92
N ARG A 315 4.13 19.01 12.94
CA ARG A 315 5.17 20.05 12.88
C ARG A 315 5.10 20.99 14.07
N GLU A 316 3.91 21.46 14.43
CA GLU A 316 3.71 22.31 15.62
C GLU A 316 4.22 21.62 16.89
N LEU A 317 3.90 20.32 17.08
CA LEU A 317 4.38 19.56 18.24
C LEU A 317 5.90 19.38 18.23
N TYR A 318 6.49 19.09 17.07
CA TYR A 318 7.94 18.98 16.94
C TYR A 318 8.63 20.31 17.26
N ASP A 319 8.13 21.43 16.72
CA ASP A 319 8.73 22.75 16.95
C ASP A 319 8.63 23.14 18.44
N GLN A 320 7.50 22.85 19.09
CA GLN A 320 7.35 23.04 20.53
C GLN A 320 8.31 22.17 21.34
N ALA A 321 8.42 20.87 21.01
CA ALA A 321 9.35 19.95 21.67
C ALA A 321 10.80 20.43 21.54
N LYS A 322 11.20 20.82 20.33
CA LYS A 322 12.54 21.33 20.03
C LYS A 322 12.84 22.65 20.74
N GLN A 323 11.93 23.62 20.69
CA GLN A 323 12.10 24.92 21.35
C GLN A 323 12.15 24.81 22.88
N SER A 324 11.49 23.80 23.45
CA SER A 324 11.50 23.60 24.90
C SER A 324 12.86 23.23 25.47
N GLY A 325 13.76 22.66 24.65
CA GLY A 325 15.04 22.09 25.12
C GLY A 325 14.91 20.86 26.03
N ARG A 326 13.68 20.38 26.28
CA ARG A 326 13.39 19.26 27.19
C ARG A 326 13.55 17.88 26.54
N PHE A 327 13.79 17.83 25.24
CA PHE A 327 13.90 16.59 24.50
C PHE A 327 15.16 16.61 23.63
N GLY A 328 15.72 15.42 23.39
CA GLY A 328 16.91 15.27 22.57
C GLY A 328 16.98 13.90 21.89
N GLY A 329 18.17 13.61 21.36
CA GLY A 329 18.42 12.41 20.57
C GLY A 329 17.96 12.55 19.12
N TYR A 330 18.03 11.44 18.39
CA TYR A 330 17.67 11.35 16.99
C TYR A 330 16.23 11.80 16.70
N ALA A 331 15.30 11.62 17.64
CA ALA A 331 13.94 12.12 17.53
C ALA A 331 13.85 13.65 17.33
N ILE A 332 14.81 14.41 17.86
CA ILE A 332 14.84 15.88 17.70
C ILE A 332 15.83 16.28 16.61
N ASP A 333 17.01 15.66 16.59
CA ASP A 333 18.10 16.00 15.66
C ASP A 333 17.80 15.56 14.22
N GLY A 334 17.02 14.48 14.06
CA GLY A 334 16.61 13.92 12.78
C GLY A 334 15.45 14.66 12.11
N GLY A 335 14.80 15.59 12.81
CA GLY A 335 13.72 16.41 12.29
C GLY A 335 12.32 15.82 12.49
N VAL A 336 11.30 16.53 11.97
CA VAL A 336 9.87 16.23 12.21
C VAL A 336 9.45 14.81 11.82
N ALA A 337 10.04 14.24 10.76
CA ALA A 337 9.73 12.88 10.33
C ALA A 337 10.25 11.83 11.33
N GLU A 338 11.43 12.08 11.90
CA GLU A 338 12.08 11.20 12.88
C GLU A 338 11.42 11.34 14.25
N PHE A 339 11.04 12.56 14.64
CA PHE A 339 10.21 12.80 15.83
C PHE A 339 8.94 11.96 15.81
N TRP A 340 8.30 11.85 14.64
CA TRP A 340 7.16 10.96 14.44
C TRP A 340 7.54 9.49 14.56
N ALA A 341 8.53 9.01 13.81
CA ALA A 341 8.86 7.59 13.76
C ALA A 341 9.39 7.06 15.11
N GLU A 342 10.24 7.82 15.80
CA GLU A 342 10.72 7.56 17.16
C GLU A 342 9.57 7.59 18.18
N GLY A 343 8.64 8.53 18.03
CA GLY A 343 7.41 8.59 18.81
C GLY A 343 6.53 7.35 18.62
N VAL A 344 6.38 6.86 17.39
CA VAL A 344 5.63 5.64 17.06
C VAL A 344 6.31 4.40 17.62
N GLN A 345 7.63 4.25 17.48
CA GLN A 345 8.37 3.15 18.11
C GLN A 345 8.18 3.16 19.63
N THR A 346 8.25 4.34 20.26
CA THR A 346 8.03 4.50 21.70
C THR A 346 6.60 4.13 22.08
N TRP A 347 5.62 4.54 21.27
CA TRP A 347 4.21 4.22 21.49
C TRP A 347 3.90 2.74 21.44
N PHE A 348 4.58 2.00 20.57
CA PHE A 348 4.49 0.54 20.49
C PHE A 348 5.53 -0.18 21.35
N GLU A 349 6.22 0.54 22.25
CA GLU A 349 7.19 0.00 23.23
C GLU A 349 8.33 -0.78 22.60
N CYS A 350 8.83 -0.27 21.47
CA CYS A 350 9.87 -0.89 20.66
C CYS A 350 11.00 0.09 20.32
N ASN A 351 11.16 1.17 21.09
CA ASN A 351 12.22 2.14 20.85
C ASN A 351 13.49 1.77 21.61
N GLY A 352 14.63 1.81 20.92
CA GLY A 352 15.95 1.67 21.52
C GLY A 352 16.31 2.85 22.41
N ARG A 353 17.28 2.67 23.30
CA ARG A 353 17.87 3.79 24.06
C ARG A 353 18.93 4.51 23.23
N LYS A 354 19.75 3.73 22.55
CA LYS A 354 20.87 4.16 21.71
C LYS A 354 20.81 3.42 20.40
N ARG A 355 20.99 4.17 19.32
CA ARG A 355 21.11 3.62 17.97
C ARG A 355 22.46 2.91 17.83
N PRO A 356 22.60 1.93 16.91
CA PRO A 356 23.90 1.33 16.60
C PRO A 356 24.91 2.32 16.04
N LYS A 357 26.19 1.90 15.91
CA LYS A 357 27.24 2.67 15.20
C LYS A 357 26.80 3.04 13.79
N SER A 358 26.12 2.14 13.09
CA SER A 358 25.52 2.44 11.78
C SER A 358 24.56 3.63 11.88
N GLY A 359 23.74 3.72 12.93
CA GLY A 359 22.93 4.89 13.29
C GLY A 359 23.67 5.99 14.05
N ARG A 360 24.99 6.12 13.88
CA ARG A 360 25.88 7.11 14.56
C ARG A 360 26.01 6.99 16.08
N GLY A 361 25.45 5.96 16.72
CA GLY A 361 25.58 5.76 18.16
C GLY A 361 24.85 6.80 19.01
N SER A 362 23.96 7.60 18.42
CA SER A 362 23.21 8.64 19.13
C SER A 362 22.15 8.03 20.05
N ASP A 363 21.73 8.78 21.06
CA ASP A 363 20.51 8.45 21.78
C ASP A 363 19.30 8.55 20.84
N SER A 364 18.29 7.70 21.03
CA SER A 364 17.10 7.64 20.15
C SER A 364 16.11 8.76 20.47
N PHE A 365 15.38 8.67 21.59
CA PHE A 365 14.48 9.72 22.06
C PHE A 365 14.64 9.92 23.57
N THR A 366 15.06 11.11 23.99
CA THR A 366 15.40 11.40 25.40
C THR A 366 14.61 12.56 25.97
N VAL A 367 14.47 12.55 27.30
CA VAL A 367 14.04 13.70 28.11
C VAL A 367 15.26 14.30 28.78
N LEU A 368 15.39 15.61 28.67
CA LEU A 368 16.46 16.40 29.26
C LEU A 368 15.92 17.29 30.37
N GLY A 369 16.72 17.46 31.42
CA GLY A 369 16.44 18.39 32.50
C GLY A 369 16.85 19.82 32.16
N PRO A 370 16.63 20.77 33.08
CA PRO A 370 16.86 22.20 32.84
C PRO A 370 18.32 22.55 32.51
N GLN A 371 19.28 21.70 32.90
CA GLN A 371 20.70 21.89 32.62
C GLN A 371 21.18 21.05 31.41
N GLY A 372 20.26 20.40 30.69
CA GLY A 372 20.56 19.53 29.56
C GLY A 372 21.01 18.12 29.96
N GLU A 373 20.89 17.77 31.24
CA GLU A 373 21.20 16.44 31.75
C GLU A 373 20.14 15.41 31.33
N LEU A 374 20.58 14.20 31.00
CA LEU A 374 19.69 13.11 30.61
C LEU A 374 18.83 12.66 31.81
N VAL A 375 17.52 12.87 31.73
CA VAL A 375 16.54 12.40 32.73
C VAL A 375 16.16 10.95 32.45
N CYS A 376 15.74 10.66 31.23
CA CYS A 376 15.40 9.30 30.82
C CYS A 376 15.40 9.14 29.28
N HIS A 377 15.44 7.88 28.84
CA HIS A 377 15.08 7.51 27.47
C HIS A 377 13.60 7.16 27.41
N LEU A 378 12.92 7.65 26.38
CA LEU A 378 11.52 7.33 26.10
C LEU A 378 11.46 6.01 25.34
N THR A 379 11.08 4.95 26.04
CA THR A 379 11.05 3.57 25.51
C THR A 379 9.68 2.90 25.65
N THR A 380 8.76 3.51 26.41
CA THR A 380 7.44 2.95 26.71
C THR A 380 6.33 3.97 26.47
N ARG A 381 5.12 3.47 26.26
CA ARG A 381 3.93 4.30 26.06
C ARG A 381 3.63 5.18 27.27
N GLU A 382 3.79 4.64 28.47
CA GLU A 382 3.55 5.38 29.72
C GLU A 382 4.56 6.49 29.96
N GLN A 383 5.84 6.29 29.59
CA GLN A 383 6.82 7.38 29.60
C GLN A 383 6.41 8.49 28.63
N LEU A 384 5.97 8.14 27.42
CA LEU A 384 5.54 9.13 26.44
C LEU A 384 4.35 9.95 26.95
N LYS A 385 3.35 9.30 27.55
CA LYS A 385 2.21 9.99 28.20
C LYS A 385 2.63 10.92 29.33
N THR A 386 3.65 10.53 30.09
CA THR A 386 4.14 11.30 31.23
C THR A 386 4.92 12.54 30.80
N TYR A 387 5.85 12.36 29.86
CA TYR A 387 6.82 13.41 29.51
C TYR A 387 6.43 14.23 28.28
N CYS A 388 5.69 13.65 27.33
CA CYS A 388 5.24 14.28 26.08
C CYS A 388 3.74 14.00 25.80
N PRO A 389 2.82 14.44 26.69
CA PRO A 389 1.40 14.08 26.63
C PRO A 389 0.68 14.55 25.34
N GLU A 390 1.14 15.62 24.71
CA GLU A 390 0.59 16.11 23.44
C GLU A 390 0.88 15.13 22.29
N LEU A 391 2.12 14.68 22.15
CA LEU A 391 2.50 13.67 21.15
C LEU A 391 1.79 12.34 21.44
N ALA A 392 1.69 11.94 22.71
CA ALA A 392 0.95 10.76 23.12
C ALA A 392 -0.53 10.81 22.69
N ARG A 393 -1.20 11.97 22.85
CA ARG A 393 -2.58 12.18 22.36
C ARG A 393 -2.69 12.12 20.84
N LEU A 394 -1.72 12.70 20.12
CA LEU A 394 -1.68 12.60 18.66
C LEU A 394 -1.57 11.13 18.22
N LEU A 395 -0.68 10.35 18.84
CA LEU A 395 -0.49 8.93 18.54
C LEU A 395 -1.72 8.09 18.87
N ASP A 396 -2.31 8.29 20.06
CA ASP A 396 -3.53 7.57 20.48
C ASP A 396 -4.70 7.81 19.52
N SER A 397 -4.90 9.06 19.10
CA SER A 397 -5.94 9.41 18.12
C SER A 397 -5.63 8.83 16.73
N THR A 398 -4.37 8.88 16.30
CA THR A 398 -3.93 8.40 14.98
C THR A 398 -4.10 6.90 14.86
N PHE A 399 -3.72 6.14 15.88
CA PHE A 399 -3.88 4.69 15.89
C PHE A 399 -5.25 4.24 16.42
N ARG A 400 -6.21 5.17 16.62
CA ARG A 400 -7.56 4.89 17.15
C ARG A 400 -7.50 3.96 18.37
N GLN A 401 -6.74 4.38 19.38
CA GLN A 401 -6.62 3.69 20.67
C GLN A 401 -6.11 2.24 20.55
N ASN A 402 -5.27 1.96 19.55
CA ASN A 402 -4.61 0.68 19.42
C ASN A 402 -3.75 0.38 20.66
N LYS A 403 -4.11 -0.69 21.37
CA LYS A 403 -3.45 -1.09 22.62
C LYS A 403 -2.24 -1.99 22.40
N TRP A 404 -2.03 -2.52 21.20
CA TRP A 404 -0.94 -3.44 20.90
C TRP A 404 0.42 -2.82 21.25
N VAL A 405 1.35 -3.63 21.71
CA VAL A 405 2.75 -3.29 21.95
C VAL A 405 3.61 -4.39 21.34
N TYR A 406 4.81 -4.03 20.90
CA TYR A 406 5.74 -4.99 20.32
C TYR A 406 6.19 -5.98 21.38
N VAL A 407 6.29 -7.24 20.96
CA VAL A 407 6.89 -8.31 21.73
C VAL A 407 7.95 -8.96 20.83
N PRO A 408 9.19 -9.17 21.31
CA PRO A 408 10.23 -9.82 20.51
C PRO A 408 9.81 -11.20 19.98
N VAL A 409 10.32 -11.58 18.81
CA VAL A 409 10.02 -12.87 18.14
C VAL A 409 10.36 -14.05 19.04
N ALA A 410 11.47 -13.96 19.79
CA ALA A 410 11.88 -14.99 20.74
C ALA A 410 10.81 -15.32 21.81
N GLN A 411 9.86 -14.41 22.06
CA GLN A 411 8.75 -14.58 23.01
C GLN A 411 7.41 -14.90 22.32
N ARG A 412 7.40 -15.08 21.00
CA ARG A 412 6.21 -15.26 20.15
C ARG A 412 6.35 -16.42 19.16
N LEU A 413 7.24 -17.36 19.40
CA LEU A 413 7.46 -18.51 18.49
C LEU A 413 6.22 -19.41 18.34
N ASP A 414 5.26 -19.30 19.25
CA ASP A 414 3.96 -19.96 19.20
C ASP A 414 2.97 -19.32 18.22
N GLN A 415 3.26 -18.12 17.70
CA GLN A 415 2.35 -17.43 16.79
C GLN A 415 2.26 -18.14 15.43
N PRO A 416 1.06 -18.21 14.82
CA PRO A 416 0.84 -19.00 13.59
C PRO A 416 1.77 -18.65 12.43
N HIS A 417 2.15 -17.38 12.29
CA HIS A 417 2.99 -16.91 11.19
C HIS A 417 4.48 -17.25 11.36
N LEU A 418 4.88 -17.66 12.58
CA LEU A 418 6.22 -18.14 12.97
C LEU A 418 6.26 -19.66 13.17
N SER A 419 5.16 -20.37 12.95
CA SER A 419 5.08 -21.82 13.16
C SER A 419 6.17 -22.57 12.39
N GLY A 420 7.06 -23.25 13.13
CA GLY A 420 8.19 -24.01 12.58
C GLY A 420 9.48 -23.21 12.40
N PHE A 421 9.53 -21.95 12.80
CA PHE A 421 10.76 -21.17 12.87
C PHE A 421 11.59 -21.59 14.08
N ASP A 422 12.85 -21.97 13.85
CA ASP A 422 13.82 -22.26 14.91
C ASP A 422 14.92 -21.19 14.90
N PRO A 423 14.97 -20.29 15.90
CA PRO A 423 16.00 -19.27 15.99
C PRO A 423 17.43 -19.81 16.14
N THR A 424 17.59 -21.06 16.59
CA THR A 424 18.91 -21.67 16.82
C THR A 424 19.60 -22.14 15.54
N ASP A 425 18.83 -22.36 14.47
CA ASP A 425 19.30 -22.71 13.13
C ASP A 425 19.35 -21.49 12.18
N ALA A 426 19.02 -20.30 12.69
CA ALA A 426 18.92 -19.11 11.87
C ALA A 426 20.31 -18.50 11.58
N PRO A 427 20.51 -17.88 10.39
CA PRO A 427 21.80 -17.31 10.01
C PRO A 427 22.16 -16.08 10.85
N GLU A 428 23.46 -15.76 10.87
CA GLU A 428 23.98 -14.57 11.55
C GLU A 428 24.23 -13.44 10.54
N PHE A 429 23.68 -12.26 10.81
CA PHE A 429 23.97 -11.05 10.05
C PHE A 429 25.40 -10.56 10.33
N ARG A 430 26.12 -10.22 9.26
CA ARG A 430 27.45 -9.61 9.35
C ARG A 430 27.62 -8.59 8.24
N TRP A 431 28.08 -7.39 8.60
CA TRP A 431 28.49 -6.40 7.62
C TRP A 431 29.69 -6.89 6.80
N PRO A 432 29.66 -6.79 5.46
CA PRO A 432 30.83 -7.06 4.64
C PRO A 432 31.98 -6.09 4.97
N ALA A 433 33.22 -6.59 5.01
CA ALA A 433 34.39 -5.79 5.36
C ALA A 433 34.54 -4.55 4.48
N ALA A 434 34.37 -4.70 3.16
CA ALA A 434 34.45 -3.60 2.20
C ALA A 434 33.41 -2.49 2.46
N VAL A 435 32.25 -2.82 3.01
CA VAL A 435 31.18 -1.87 3.34
C VAL A 435 31.53 -1.08 4.60
N ILE A 436 32.12 -1.74 5.61
CA ILE A 436 32.65 -1.08 6.81
C ILE A 436 33.76 -0.11 6.41
N GLU A 437 34.74 -0.57 5.62
CA GLU A 437 35.87 0.25 5.16
C GLU A 437 35.40 1.47 4.37
N ALA A 438 34.44 1.29 3.46
CA ALA A 438 33.88 2.40 2.69
C ALA A 438 33.14 3.40 3.58
N TYR A 439 32.37 2.93 4.56
CA TYR A 439 31.67 3.80 5.52
C TYR A 439 32.65 4.62 6.36
N ASP A 440 33.62 3.98 6.99
CA ASP A 440 34.60 4.65 7.85
C ASP A 440 35.43 5.68 7.07
N ARG A 441 35.79 5.37 5.81
CA ARG A 441 36.45 6.33 4.91
C ARG A 441 35.56 7.55 4.63
N ILE A 442 34.29 7.33 4.26
CA ILE A 442 33.35 8.42 3.93
C ILE A 442 33.08 9.30 5.17
N GLU A 443 32.93 8.71 6.36
CA GLU A 443 32.78 9.48 7.59
C GLU A 443 34.02 10.33 7.92
N ALA A 444 35.22 9.78 7.71
CA ALA A 444 36.46 10.53 7.88
C ALA A 444 36.56 11.72 6.91
N GLU A 445 36.22 11.51 5.64
CA GLU A 445 36.17 12.57 4.63
C GLU A 445 35.14 13.66 4.97
N ASN A 446 33.96 13.27 5.46
CA ASN A 446 32.92 14.20 5.90
C ASN A 446 33.35 15.03 7.11
N ALA A 447 33.99 14.40 8.09
CA ALA A 447 34.52 15.08 9.27
C ALA A 447 35.60 16.11 8.88
N GLU A 448 36.45 15.81 7.91
CA GLU A 448 37.48 16.73 7.43
C GLU A 448 36.88 17.93 6.68
N LYS A 449 35.90 17.69 5.80
CA LYS A 449 35.16 18.76 5.12
C LYS A 449 34.46 19.70 6.10
N GLU A 450 33.88 19.15 7.17
CA GLU A 450 33.21 19.96 8.20
C GLU A 450 34.21 20.83 8.99
N LYS A 451 35.41 20.31 9.29
CA LYS A 451 36.48 21.13 9.91
C LYS A 451 36.92 22.27 9.00
N GLN A 452 37.09 22.01 7.71
CA GLN A 452 37.47 23.02 6.72
C GLN A 452 36.41 24.12 6.64
N ARG A 453 35.13 23.76 6.52
CA ARG A 453 34.00 24.71 6.53
C ARG A 453 33.98 25.58 7.78
N LYS A 454 34.17 25.00 8.97
CA LYS A 454 34.23 25.76 10.23
C LYS A 454 35.39 26.75 10.25
N THR A 455 36.55 26.33 9.74
CA THR A 455 37.75 27.18 9.64
C THR A 455 37.55 28.34 8.65
N GLU A 456 36.87 28.10 7.54
CA GLU A 456 36.53 29.14 6.55
C GLU A 456 35.46 30.11 7.07
N SER A 457 34.46 29.64 7.83
CA SER A 457 33.43 30.50 8.43
C SER A 457 33.92 31.38 9.57
N GLN A 458 35.13 31.11 10.10
CA GLN A 458 35.79 31.87 11.17
C GLN A 458 36.83 32.88 10.64
N ARG A 459 37.09 32.89 9.32
CA ARG A 459 37.90 33.90 8.63
C ARG A 459 36.99 34.92 7.98
#